data_AF-A0A832A1N8-F1
#
_entry.id   AF-A0A832A1N8-F1
#
_cell.length_a   1.000
_cell.length_b   1.000
_cell.length_c   1.000
_cell.angle_alpha   90.00
_cell.angle_beta   90.00
_cell.angle_gamma   90.00
#
_symmetry.space_group_name_H-M   'P 1'
#
loop_
_entity.id
_entity.type
_entity.pdbx_description
1 polymer ?
#
loop_
_entity_poly.entity_id
_entity_poly.type
_entity_poly.pdbx_seq_one_letter_code
_entity_poly.pdbx_strand_id
1 'polypeptide(L)'
;MIRKILEHLPQTDCGMCGMTCADFAGFLLSGDLSPQDCPGLQEEAYSARRADLAALLESLAARAKSGHLIDPDKCTGCGICLIVCEYHVANDPESRRGKGPAKDAKVVLRIVNGRVVLADETLCTRLLQAADKCSKCQDHCPTQAIVLI
;
A
#
# COMPACT_ATOMS: atom_id res chain seq x y z
N MET A 1 1.28 -7.75 -9.17
CA MET A 1 1.31 -8.19 -7.76
C MET A 1 0.45 -9.41 -7.53
N ILE A 2 -0.83 -9.37 -7.92
CA ILE A 2 -1.75 -10.54 -7.83
C ILE A 2 -1.19 -11.84 -8.45
N ARG A 3 -0.46 -11.74 -9.57
CA ARG A 3 0.17 -12.89 -10.24
C ARG A 3 1.21 -13.62 -9.38
N LYS A 4 1.99 -12.87 -8.57
CA LYS A 4 2.96 -13.46 -7.64
C LYS A 4 2.26 -14.23 -6.51
N ILE A 5 1.14 -13.71 -6.00
CA ILE A 5 0.33 -14.42 -5.01
C ILE A 5 -0.23 -15.72 -5.62
N LEU A 6 -0.78 -15.64 -6.83
CA LEU A 6 -1.37 -16.78 -7.55
C LEU A 6 -0.34 -17.90 -7.79
N GLU A 7 0.93 -17.57 -8.04
CA GLU A 7 2.03 -18.53 -8.21
C GLU A 7 2.24 -19.43 -6.97
N HIS A 8 1.87 -18.97 -5.77
CA HIS A 8 1.97 -19.75 -4.53
C HIS A 8 0.67 -20.49 -4.15
N LEU A 9 -0.45 -20.24 -4.83
CA LEU A 9 -1.71 -20.93 -4.58
C LEU A 9 -1.75 -22.32 -5.26
N PRO A 10 -2.72 -23.20 -4.91
CA PRO A 10 -2.83 -24.52 -5.51
C PRO A 10 -3.10 -24.53 -7.02
N GLN A 11 -3.72 -23.46 -7.54
CA GLN A 11 -4.09 -23.28 -8.96
C GLN A 11 -4.97 -24.41 -9.53
N THR A 12 -5.74 -25.08 -8.66
CA THR A 12 -6.64 -26.16 -9.05
C THR A 12 -8.06 -25.67 -9.31
N ASP A 13 -8.38 -24.42 -8.95
CA ASP A 13 -9.73 -23.84 -8.98
C ASP A 13 -10.79 -24.78 -8.38
N CYS A 14 -10.42 -25.48 -7.30
CA CYS A 14 -11.24 -26.52 -6.68
C CYS A 14 -12.59 -26.04 -6.09
N GLY A 15 -12.74 -24.73 -5.85
CA GLY A 15 -13.96 -24.13 -5.31
C GLY A 15 -14.24 -24.40 -3.82
N MET A 16 -13.34 -25.06 -3.09
CA MET A 16 -13.58 -25.42 -1.68
C MET A 16 -13.73 -24.21 -0.73
N CYS A 17 -13.15 -23.05 -1.08
CA CYS A 17 -13.35 -21.78 -0.38
C CYS A 17 -14.45 -20.90 -1.02
N GLY A 18 -15.22 -21.43 -1.98
CA GLY A 18 -16.33 -20.72 -2.64
C GLY A 18 -15.94 -19.77 -3.77
N MET A 19 -14.66 -19.74 -4.19
CA MET A 19 -14.16 -18.84 -5.24
C MET A 19 -13.02 -19.48 -6.05
N THR A 20 -12.63 -18.83 -7.16
CA THR A 20 -11.46 -19.25 -7.95
C THR A 20 -10.16 -18.93 -7.23
N CYS A 21 -9.04 -19.58 -7.59
CA CYS A 21 -7.73 -19.24 -7.06
C CYS A 21 -7.35 -17.78 -7.41
N ALA A 22 -7.78 -17.27 -8.55
CA ALA A 22 -7.55 -15.89 -8.96
C ALA A 22 -8.31 -14.89 -8.06
N ASP A 23 -9.57 -15.16 -7.75
CA ASP A 23 -10.37 -14.33 -6.85
C ASP A 23 -9.80 -14.36 -5.43
N PHE A 24 -9.44 -15.56 -4.95
CA PHE A 24 -8.80 -15.73 -3.64
C PHE A 24 -7.48 -14.93 -3.54
N ALA A 25 -6.65 -14.95 -4.60
CA ALA A 25 -5.44 -14.12 -4.66
C ALA A 25 -5.74 -12.61 -4.59
N GLY A 26 -6.88 -12.17 -5.13
CA GLY A 26 -7.36 -10.80 -5.01
C GLY A 26 -7.68 -10.41 -3.57
N PHE A 27 -8.40 -11.27 -2.84
CA PHE A 27 -8.73 -11.04 -1.43
C PHE A 27 -7.52 -11.14 -0.49
N LEU A 28 -6.54 -11.98 -0.82
CA LEU A 28 -5.25 -11.99 -0.13
C LEU A 28 -4.47 -10.68 -0.36
N LEU A 29 -4.56 -10.10 -1.57
CA LEU A 29 -3.90 -8.84 -1.89
C LEU A 29 -4.55 -7.65 -1.17
N SER A 30 -5.87 -7.64 -1.03
CA SER A 30 -6.59 -6.60 -0.27
C SER A 30 -6.48 -6.78 1.24
N GLY A 31 -6.17 -7.99 1.71
CA GLY A 31 -6.10 -8.34 3.13
C GLY A 31 -7.45 -8.71 3.74
N ASP A 32 -8.49 -8.90 2.93
CA ASP A 32 -9.82 -9.31 3.37
C ASP A 32 -9.87 -10.78 3.80
N LEU A 33 -8.96 -11.61 3.26
CA LEU A 33 -8.80 -13.01 3.61
C LEU A 33 -7.34 -13.34 3.96
N SER A 34 -7.16 -14.46 4.65
CA SER A 34 -5.87 -15.02 5.04
C SER A 34 -5.58 -16.33 4.31
N PRO A 35 -4.32 -16.79 4.23
CA PRO A 35 -3.98 -18.09 3.65
C PRO A 35 -4.70 -19.28 4.28
N GLN A 36 -5.16 -19.13 5.54
CA GLN A 36 -5.86 -20.19 6.27
C GLN A 36 -7.26 -20.44 5.71
N ASP A 37 -7.84 -19.46 5.03
CA ASP A 37 -9.21 -19.51 4.48
C ASP A 37 -9.32 -20.36 3.20
N CYS A 38 -8.21 -20.92 2.70
CA CYS A 38 -8.22 -21.88 1.60
C CYS A 38 -7.96 -23.31 2.12
N PRO A 39 -8.97 -24.20 2.11
CA PRO A 39 -8.81 -25.59 2.56
C PRO A 39 -7.77 -26.39 1.76
N GLY A 40 -7.78 -26.29 0.43
CA GLY A 40 -6.83 -27.00 -0.43
C GLY A 40 -5.39 -26.51 -0.26
N LEU A 41 -5.21 -25.24 0.13
CA LEU A 41 -3.89 -24.73 0.45
C LEU A 41 -3.32 -25.34 1.73
N GLN A 42 -4.13 -25.93 2.62
CA GLN A 42 -3.64 -26.53 3.89
C GLN A 42 -3.02 -27.91 3.73
N GLU A 43 -3.13 -28.55 2.57
CA GLU A 43 -2.54 -29.88 2.34
C GLU A 43 -1.02 -29.86 2.45
N GLU A 44 -0.41 -30.94 2.95
CA GLU A 44 1.04 -30.99 3.19
C GLU A 44 1.87 -30.73 1.92
N ALA A 45 1.33 -31.08 0.74
CA ALA A 45 1.94 -30.82 -0.56
C ALA A 45 2.21 -29.33 -0.87
N TYR A 46 1.58 -28.41 -0.13
CA TYR A 46 1.72 -26.97 -0.29
C TYR A 46 2.44 -26.29 0.89
N SER A 47 3.01 -27.03 1.84
CA SER A 47 3.60 -26.45 3.07
C SER A 47 4.72 -25.43 2.79
N ALA A 48 5.63 -25.73 1.86
CA ALA A 48 6.67 -24.79 1.43
C ALA A 48 6.08 -23.53 0.76
N ARG A 49 5.12 -23.71 -0.15
CA ARG A 49 4.44 -22.60 -0.84
C ARG A 49 3.65 -21.71 0.11
N ARG A 50 3.05 -22.28 1.17
CA ARG A 50 2.39 -21.52 2.25
C ARG A 50 3.36 -20.62 3.00
N ALA A 51 4.56 -21.12 3.32
CA ALA A 51 5.57 -20.32 4.01
C ALA A 51 6.03 -19.13 3.15
N ASP A 52 6.31 -19.35 1.87
CA ASP A 52 6.68 -18.28 0.93
C ASP A 52 5.55 -17.26 0.76
N LEU A 53 4.31 -17.73 0.64
CA LEU A 53 3.13 -16.88 0.57
C LEU A 53 2.95 -16.04 1.84
N ALA A 54 3.19 -16.62 3.02
CA ALA A 54 3.11 -15.89 4.29
C ALA A 54 4.15 -14.77 4.36
N ALA A 55 5.41 -15.05 3.99
CA ALA A 55 6.45 -14.03 3.93
C ALA A 55 6.13 -12.92 2.91
N LEU A 56 5.57 -13.29 1.76
CA LEU A 56 5.08 -12.33 0.78
C LEU A 56 3.97 -11.47 1.40
N LEU A 57 2.95 -12.07 1.99
CA LEU A 57 1.80 -11.37 2.60
C LEU A 57 2.22 -10.50 3.79
N GLU A 58 3.21 -10.89 4.58
CA GLU A 58 3.74 -10.05 5.67
C GLU A 58 4.38 -8.77 5.11
N SER A 59 5.11 -8.88 3.99
CA SER A 59 5.58 -7.70 3.25
C SER A 59 4.45 -6.88 2.60
N LEU A 60 3.26 -7.48 2.41
CA LEU A 60 2.05 -6.79 1.96
C LEU A 60 1.29 -6.13 3.11
N ALA A 61 1.23 -6.76 4.29
CA ALA A 61 0.56 -6.25 5.48
C ALA A 61 1.31 -5.06 6.10
N ALA A 62 2.63 -5.00 5.92
CA ALA A 62 3.43 -3.82 6.27
C ALA A 62 3.15 -2.60 5.38
N ARG A 63 2.28 -2.73 4.37
CA ARG A 63 1.96 -1.64 3.45
C ARG A 63 0.92 -0.72 4.06
N ALA A 64 1.03 0.55 3.69
CA ALA A 64 0.02 1.52 4.00
C ALA A 64 -1.33 1.11 3.39
N LYS A 65 -2.43 1.22 4.14
CA LYS A 65 -3.80 1.06 3.63
C LYS A 65 -4.08 1.98 2.45
N SER A 66 -3.44 3.15 2.44
CA SER A 66 -3.46 4.09 1.32
C SER A 66 -2.71 3.61 0.06
N GLY A 67 -2.09 2.43 0.08
CA GLY A 67 -1.35 1.83 -1.03
C GLY A 67 0.08 2.35 -1.18
N HIS A 68 0.59 3.19 -0.28
CA HIS A 68 1.95 3.72 -0.37
C HIS A 68 3.01 2.66 -0.04
N LEU A 69 3.95 2.50 -0.97
CA LEU A 69 5.24 1.87 -0.81
C LEU A 69 6.30 2.96 -0.90
N ILE A 70 7.05 3.17 0.18
CA ILE A 70 8.05 4.24 0.26
C ILE A 70 9.44 3.61 0.41
N ASP A 71 10.32 3.88 -0.55
CA ASP A 71 11.72 3.46 -0.55
C ASP A 71 12.57 4.55 0.15
N PRO A 72 13.06 4.29 1.39
CA PRO A 72 13.81 5.27 2.16
C PRO A 72 15.22 5.54 1.61
N ASP A 73 15.76 4.69 0.75
CA ASP A 73 17.10 4.85 0.17
C ASP A 73 17.07 5.73 -1.08
N LYS A 74 15.94 5.76 -1.79
CA LYS A 74 15.70 6.70 -2.88
C LYS A 74 15.17 8.06 -2.41
N CYS A 75 14.59 8.13 -1.22
CA CYS A 75 13.98 9.36 -0.74
C CYS A 75 15.04 10.40 -0.32
N THR A 76 15.01 11.58 -0.93
CA THR A 76 15.91 12.69 -0.59
C THR A 76 15.27 13.76 0.32
N GLY A 77 14.02 13.54 0.74
CA GLY A 77 13.33 14.48 1.63
C GLY A 77 12.94 15.81 1.00
N CYS A 78 12.91 15.91 -0.35
CA CYS A 78 12.67 17.16 -1.07
C CYS A 78 11.30 17.84 -0.79
N GLY A 79 10.34 17.13 -0.20
CA GLY A 79 9.05 17.71 0.20
C GLY A 79 8.04 17.93 -0.93
N ILE A 80 8.37 17.59 -2.19
CA ILE A 80 7.46 17.75 -3.34
C ILE A 80 6.14 16.99 -3.10
N CYS A 81 6.22 15.79 -2.53
CA CYS A 81 5.04 14.97 -2.21
C CYS A 81 4.08 15.62 -1.20
N LEU A 82 4.55 16.54 -0.34
CA LEU A 82 3.70 17.28 0.59
C LEU A 82 2.90 18.36 -0.16
N ILE A 83 3.57 19.14 -1.01
CA ILE A 83 2.93 20.27 -1.72
C ILE A 83 1.96 19.83 -2.82
N VAL A 84 2.16 18.64 -3.42
CA VAL A 84 1.26 18.10 -4.46
C VAL A 84 0.13 17.25 -3.89
N CYS A 85 0.14 16.97 -2.58
CA CYS A 85 -0.90 16.19 -1.93
C CYS A 85 -2.21 16.99 -1.89
N GLU A 86 -3.29 16.47 -2.51
CA GLU A 86 -4.58 17.17 -2.58
C GLU A 86 -5.16 17.48 -1.20
N TYR A 87 -5.01 16.55 -0.26
CA TYR A 87 -5.44 16.78 1.12
C TYR A 87 -4.67 17.96 1.75
N HIS A 88 -3.35 18.04 1.55
CA HIS A 88 -2.54 19.14 2.12
C HIS A 88 -2.90 20.47 1.47
N VAL A 89 -3.04 20.49 0.13
CA VAL A 89 -3.47 21.69 -0.60
C VAL A 89 -4.86 22.14 -0.15
N ALA A 90 -5.78 21.23 0.17
CA ALA A 90 -7.12 21.61 0.62
C ALA A 90 -7.14 22.08 2.09
N ASN A 91 -6.35 21.45 2.98
CA ASN A 91 -6.53 21.56 4.43
C ASN A 91 -5.38 22.24 5.18
N ASP A 92 -4.19 22.39 4.58
CA ASP A 92 -3.03 23.00 5.23
C ASP A 92 -2.62 24.33 4.55
N PRO A 93 -2.78 25.49 5.22
CA PRO A 93 -2.39 26.79 4.67
C PRO A 93 -0.90 26.92 4.35
N GLU A 94 0.00 26.25 5.10
CA GLU A 94 1.44 26.33 4.84
C GLU A 94 1.82 25.57 3.56
N SER A 95 1.30 24.35 3.40
CA SER A 95 1.50 23.54 2.19
C SER A 95 0.98 24.24 0.92
N ARG A 96 -0.16 24.94 1.00
CA ARG A 96 -0.66 25.79 -0.10
C ARG A 96 0.29 26.92 -0.50
N ARG A 97 1.12 27.39 0.42
CA ARG A 97 2.15 28.41 0.17
C ARG A 97 3.50 27.80 -0.26
N GLY A 98 3.55 26.49 -0.50
CA GLY A 98 4.78 25.78 -0.84
C GLY A 98 5.73 25.54 0.35
N LYS A 99 5.23 25.66 1.58
CA LYS A 99 6.01 25.40 2.80
C LYS A 99 5.68 24.01 3.36
N GLY A 100 6.55 23.50 4.23
CA GLY A 100 6.24 22.31 5.01
C GLY A 100 5.13 22.58 6.04
N PRO A 101 4.31 21.58 6.39
CA PRO A 101 3.24 21.74 7.36
C PRO A 101 3.79 22.02 8.76
N ALA A 102 3.03 22.78 9.54
CA ALA A 102 3.35 23.04 10.94
C ALA A 102 3.43 21.74 11.77
N LYS A 103 4.07 21.81 12.94
CA LYS A 103 4.35 20.63 13.78
C LYS A 103 3.07 19.89 14.20
N ASP A 104 2.00 20.61 14.47
CA ASP A 104 0.71 20.14 14.97
C ASP A 104 -0.35 19.98 13.87
N ALA A 105 -0.03 20.33 12.62
CA ALA A 105 -0.96 20.19 11.51
C ALA A 105 -1.38 18.72 11.29
N LYS A 106 -2.66 18.50 10.99
CA LYS A 106 -3.17 17.20 10.56
C LYS A 106 -2.92 17.05 9.07
N VAL A 107 -2.01 16.13 8.70
CA VAL A 107 -1.54 15.97 7.32
C VAL A 107 -1.25 14.50 7.01
N VAL A 108 -1.34 14.15 5.74
CA VAL A 108 -1.10 12.77 5.25
C VAL A 108 0.38 12.37 5.35
N LEU A 109 1.29 13.27 4.99
CA LEU A 109 2.72 13.00 4.80
C LEU A 109 3.55 14.02 5.58
N ARG A 110 4.72 13.60 6.07
CA ARG A 110 5.72 14.48 6.69
C ARG A 110 7.11 14.13 6.21
N ILE A 111 8.02 15.10 6.24
CA ILE A 111 9.46 14.81 6.15
C ILE A 111 10.00 14.70 7.57
N VAL A 112 10.55 13.53 7.91
CA VAL A 112 11.17 13.23 9.20
C VAL A 112 12.56 12.67 8.93
N ASN A 113 13.59 13.28 9.51
CA ASN A 113 14.99 12.90 9.30
C ASN A 113 15.38 12.80 7.82
N GLY A 114 14.93 13.78 7.02
CA GLY A 114 15.23 13.84 5.58
C GLY A 114 14.47 12.82 4.72
N ARG A 115 13.47 12.12 5.26
CA ARG A 115 12.68 11.13 4.51
C ARG A 115 11.19 11.38 4.64
N VAL A 116 10.44 11.07 3.59
CA VAL A 116 8.98 11.10 3.65
C VAL A 116 8.46 9.92 4.47
N VAL A 117 7.51 10.20 5.34
CA VAL A 117 6.76 9.22 6.13
C VAL A 117 5.26 9.53 6.03
N LEU A 118 4.43 8.50 6.15
CA LEU A 118 2.99 8.68 6.37
C LEU A 118 2.77 9.13 7.81
N ALA A 119 2.21 10.33 7.97
CA ALA A 119 1.89 10.88 9.28
C ALA A 119 0.50 10.45 9.74
N ASP A 120 -0.48 10.50 8.83
CA ASP A 120 -1.82 9.95 9.05
C ASP A 120 -2.42 9.56 7.69
N GLU A 121 -2.33 8.27 7.37
CA GLU A 121 -2.80 7.77 6.09
C GLU A 121 -4.33 7.82 5.95
N THR A 122 -5.08 7.89 7.06
CA THR A 122 -6.55 7.95 7.04
C THR A 122 -7.05 9.24 6.38
N LEU A 123 -6.18 10.25 6.30
CA LEU A 123 -6.44 11.52 5.63
C LEU A 123 -6.16 11.47 4.12
N CYS A 124 -5.60 10.38 3.60
CA CYS A 124 -5.31 10.26 2.18
C CYS A 124 -6.60 10.29 1.37
N THR A 125 -6.65 11.09 0.29
CA THR A 125 -7.82 11.15 -0.61
C THR A 125 -8.21 9.77 -1.15
N ARG A 126 -7.23 8.86 -1.35
CA ARG A 126 -7.45 7.45 -1.74
C ARG A 126 -8.34 6.69 -0.76
N LEU A 127 -8.37 7.09 0.52
CA LEU A 127 -9.17 6.47 1.58
C LEU A 127 -10.46 7.24 1.91
N LEU A 128 -10.51 8.56 1.65
CA LEU A 128 -11.62 9.41 2.07
C LEU A 128 -12.78 9.54 1.06
N GLN A 129 -12.50 9.49 -0.25
CA GLN A 129 -13.43 10.05 -1.25
C GLN A 129 -13.78 9.11 -2.43
N ALA A 130 -13.48 7.81 -2.35
CA ALA A 130 -13.52 6.93 -3.54
C ALA A 130 -12.72 7.53 -4.73
N ALA A 131 -11.70 8.34 -4.42
CA ALA A 131 -10.75 8.87 -5.37
C ALA A 131 -9.68 7.80 -5.58
N ASP A 132 -10.09 6.67 -6.16
CA ASP A 132 -9.30 5.44 -6.34
C ASP A 132 -7.98 5.67 -7.10
N LYS A 133 -7.83 6.88 -7.67
CA LYS A 133 -6.82 7.25 -8.66
C LYS A 133 -5.91 8.39 -8.24
N CYS A 134 -6.03 8.95 -7.03
CA CYS A 134 -5.08 10.00 -6.63
C CYS A 134 -3.65 9.42 -6.60
N SER A 135 -2.77 9.95 -7.46
CA SER A 135 -1.40 9.47 -7.67
C SER A 135 -0.33 10.56 -7.60
N LYS A 136 -0.71 11.81 -7.30
CA LYS A 136 0.17 12.99 -7.42
C LYS A 136 1.50 12.86 -6.66
N CYS A 137 1.50 12.29 -5.46
CA CYS A 137 2.72 12.11 -4.67
C CYS A 137 3.72 11.14 -5.33
N GLN A 138 3.23 10.09 -6.01
CA GLN A 138 4.02 9.20 -6.84
C GLN A 138 4.48 9.91 -8.11
N ASP A 139 3.54 10.51 -8.85
CA ASP A 139 3.78 11.07 -10.19
C ASP A 139 4.80 12.22 -10.18
N HIS A 140 4.87 12.97 -9.08
CA HIS A 140 5.80 14.08 -8.91
C HIS A 140 7.02 13.74 -8.05
N CYS A 141 7.22 12.47 -7.66
CA CYS A 141 8.42 12.07 -6.92
C CYS A 141 9.63 12.00 -7.88
N PRO A 142 10.62 12.91 -7.78
CA PRO A 142 11.71 12.97 -8.75
C PRO A 142 12.65 11.77 -8.67
N THR A 143 12.68 11.08 -7.52
CA THR A 143 13.53 9.90 -7.29
C THR A 143 12.74 8.59 -7.36
N GLN A 144 11.44 8.65 -7.68
CA GLN A 144 10.55 7.47 -7.72
C GLN A 144 10.58 6.66 -6.41
N ALA A 145 10.77 7.35 -5.28
CA ALA A 145 10.79 6.75 -3.95
C ALA A 145 9.38 6.37 -3.45
N ILE A 146 8.32 6.86 -4.08
CA ILE A 146 6.93 6.54 -3.72
C ILE A 146 6.31 5.76 -4.87
N VAL A 147 5.75 4.59 -4.55
CA VAL A 147 4.92 3.78 -5.46
C VAL A 147 3.58 3.54 -4.78
N LEU A 148 2.50 3.65 -5.54
CA LEU A 148 1.13 3.38 -5.12
C LEU A 148 0.65 2.08 -5.74
N ILE A 149 -0.01 1.26 -4.93
CA ILE A 149 -0.64 0.01 -5.34
C ILE A 149 -2.14 0.01 -5.06
#